data_AF-W7C0V2-F1
#
_entry.id   AF-W7C0V2-F1
#
_cell.length_a   1.000
_cell.length_b   1.000
_cell.length_c   1.000
_cell.angle_alpha   90.00
_cell.angle_beta   90.00
_cell.angle_gamma   90.00
#
_symmetry.space_group_name_H-M   'P 1'
#
loop_
_entity.id
_entity.type
_entity.pdbx_description
1 polymer ?
#
loop_
_entity_poly.entity_id
_entity_poly.type
_entity_poly.pdbx_seq_one_letter_code
_entity_poly.pdbx_strand_id
1 'polypeptide(L)'
;MFKKINWKEESGFTLVEMLIVLLVVSVLLLLTIPNIVKQSKSINDKGCDAFITMVQGQTQAYQLENNKVPSLQDLLTGGYLKGEQKKCPNGKDVVIDSSGKVTEAP
;
A
#
# COMPACT_ATOMS: atom_id res chain seq x y z
N MET A 1 51.65 -9.47 -51.01
CA MET A 1 50.71 -8.34 -50.87
C MET A 1 50.15 -8.40 -49.45
N PHE A 2 50.62 -7.56 -48.54
CA PHE A 2 50.35 -7.67 -47.10
C PHE A 2 48.94 -7.16 -46.77
N LYS A 3 48.13 -8.01 -46.14
CA LYS A 3 46.75 -7.74 -45.73
C LYS A 3 46.76 -6.93 -44.43
N LYS A 4 46.32 -5.68 -44.49
CA LYS A 4 46.09 -4.82 -43.30
C LYS A 4 45.00 -5.44 -42.42
N ILE A 5 45.33 -5.76 -41.18
CA ILE A 5 44.37 -6.13 -40.13
C ILE A 5 43.88 -4.82 -39.50
N ASN A 6 42.58 -4.57 -39.56
CA ASN A 6 41.95 -3.38 -38.98
C ASN A 6 41.33 -3.78 -37.63
N TRP A 7 41.97 -3.41 -36.53
CA TRP A 7 41.42 -3.57 -35.18
C TRP A 7 40.52 -2.37 -34.89
N LYS A 8 39.22 -2.61 -34.71
CA LYS A 8 38.26 -1.60 -34.29
C LYS A 8 38.29 -1.58 -32.76
N GLU A 9 38.74 -0.48 -32.17
CA GLU A 9 38.77 -0.34 -30.71
C GLU A 9 37.33 -0.19 -30.20
N GLU A 10 36.84 -1.18 -29.46
CA GLU A 10 35.61 -1.05 -28.68
C GLU A 10 35.95 -0.39 -27.36
N SER A 11 35.62 0.90 -27.23
CA SER A 11 35.71 1.66 -25.99
C SER A 11 34.68 1.11 -24.99
N GLY A 12 35.05 0.03 -24.30
CA GLY A 12 34.19 -0.67 -23.36
C GLY A 12 34.08 0.03 -22.00
N PHE A 13 32.87 -0.01 -21.46
CA PHE A 13 32.50 0.36 -20.09
C PHE A 13 33.50 -0.26 -19.10
N THR A 14 34.23 0.57 -18.36
CA THR A 14 35.24 0.06 -17.41
C THR A 14 34.57 -0.44 -16.12
N LEU A 15 35.25 -1.33 -15.38
CA LEU A 15 34.79 -1.72 -14.04
C LEU A 15 34.67 -0.51 -13.11
N VAL A 16 35.57 0.48 -13.26
CA VAL A 16 35.53 1.74 -12.49
C VAL A 16 34.26 2.53 -12.79
N GLU A 17 33.80 2.54 -14.03
CA GLU A 17 32.55 3.20 -14.44
C GLU A 17 31.32 2.54 -13.79
N MET A 18 31.27 1.20 -13.73
CA MET A 18 30.18 0.48 -13.01
C MET A 18 30.19 0.83 -11.52
N LEU A 19 31.37 0.93 -10.90
CA LEU A 19 31.49 1.24 -9.47
C LEU A 19 30.96 2.65 -9.15
N ILE A 20 31.29 3.66 -9.99
CA ILE A 20 30.79 5.02 -9.81
C ILE A 20 29.27 5.07 -10.00
N VAL A 21 28.73 4.35 -10.98
CA VAL A 21 27.28 4.30 -11.22
C VAL A 21 26.54 3.67 -10.04
N LEU A 22 27.02 2.53 -9.51
CA LEU A 22 26.42 1.89 -8.34
C LEU A 22 26.48 2.79 -7.10
N LEU A 23 27.57 3.54 -6.93
CA LEU A 23 27.70 4.53 -5.86
C LEU A 23 26.63 5.61 -5.99
N VAL A 24 26.45 6.22 -7.15
CA VAL A 24 25.44 7.27 -7.37
C VAL A 24 24.02 6.72 -7.17
N VAL A 25 23.70 5.55 -7.74
CA VAL A 25 22.38 4.91 -7.57
C VAL A 25 22.09 4.61 -6.10
N SER A 26 23.09 4.15 -5.33
CA SER A 26 22.91 3.86 -3.91
C SER A 26 22.48 5.10 -3.11
N VAL A 27 23.11 6.26 -3.37
CA VAL A 27 22.78 7.53 -2.71
C VAL A 27 21.37 7.98 -3.11
N LEU A 28 21.02 7.87 -4.39
CA LEU A 28 19.67 8.20 -4.87
C LEU A 28 18.59 7.32 -4.22
N LEU A 29 18.85 6.01 -4.05
CA LEU A 29 17.92 5.10 -3.38
C LEU A 29 17.75 5.46 -1.91
N LEU A 30 18.83 5.81 -1.19
CA LEU A 30 18.75 6.24 0.21
C LEU A 30 17.90 7.50 0.39
N LEU A 31 17.93 8.43 -0.56
CA LEU A 31 17.07 9.63 -0.52
C LEU A 31 15.62 9.32 -0.91
N THR A 32 15.42 8.38 -1.84
CA THR A 32 14.10 8.08 -2.42
C THR A 32 13.24 7.20 -1.50
N ILE A 33 13.82 6.18 -0.88
CA ILE A 33 13.12 5.22 0.00
C ILE A 33 12.34 5.90 1.14
N PRO A 34 12.91 6.81 1.96
CA PRO A 34 12.17 7.39 3.08
C PRO A 34 10.95 8.22 2.62
N ASN A 35 11.06 8.87 1.46
CA ASN A 35 9.95 9.63 0.90
C ASN A 35 8.81 8.72 0.42
N ILE A 36 9.14 7.61 -0.25
CA ILE A 36 8.14 6.61 -0.68
C ILE A 36 7.45 5.98 0.54
N VAL A 37 8.18 5.60 1.57
CA VAL A 37 7.61 4.99 2.79
C VAL A 37 6.64 5.95 3.48
N LYS A 38 7.00 7.24 3.60
CA LYS A 38 6.12 8.25 4.17
C LYS A 38 4.84 8.43 3.35
N GLN A 39 4.95 8.48 2.03
CA GLN A 39 3.80 8.61 1.14
C GLN A 39 2.89 7.38 1.21
N SER A 40 3.48 6.18 1.24
CA SER A 40 2.76 4.91 1.41
C SER A 40 1.97 4.89 2.72
N LYS A 41 2.56 5.31 3.84
CA LYS A 41 1.86 5.41 5.12
C LYS A 41 0.66 6.35 5.04
N SER A 42 0.84 7.56 4.48
CA SER A 42 -0.28 8.51 4.33
C SER A 42 -1.39 7.99 3.41
N ILE A 43 -1.05 7.23 2.37
CA ILE A 43 -2.03 6.57 1.50
C ILE A 43 -2.79 5.49 2.26
N ASN A 44 -2.10 4.68 3.07
CA ASN A 44 -2.71 3.63 3.86
C ASN A 44 -3.67 4.20 4.93
N ASP A 45 -3.29 5.31 5.57
CA ASP A 45 -4.13 6.01 6.54
C ASP A 45 -5.40 6.56 5.87
N LYS A 46 -5.26 7.27 4.75
CA LYS A 46 -6.43 7.75 3.97
C LYS A 46 -7.30 6.60 3.44
N GLY A 47 -6.67 5.50 3.05
CA GLY A 47 -7.37 4.28 2.65
C GLY A 47 -8.18 3.68 3.80
N CYS A 48 -7.68 3.77 5.03
CA CYS A 48 -8.42 3.36 6.21
C CYS A 48 -9.60 4.29 6.50
N ASP A 49 -9.43 5.62 6.40
CA ASP A 49 -10.53 6.57 6.57
C ASP A 49 -11.69 6.30 5.58
N ALA A 50 -11.34 6.02 4.32
CA ALA A 50 -12.31 5.64 3.30
C ALA A 50 -12.98 4.29 3.62
N PHE A 51 -12.20 3.33 4.12
CA PHE A 51 -12.72 2.03 4.53
C PHE A 51 -13.69 2.15 5.72
N ILE A 52 -13.37 2.94 6.73
CA ILE A 52 -14.27 3.25 7.86
C ILE A 52 -15.58 3.84 7.35
N THR A 53 -15.51 4.80 6.43
CA THR A 53 -16.70 5.44 5.85
C THR A 53 -17.56 4.42 5.09
N MET A 54 -16.93 3.52 4.33
CA MET A 54 -17.63 2.44 3.63
C MET A 54 -18.33 1.50 4.63
N VAL A 55 -17.61 1.01 5.64
CA VAL A 55 -18.16 0.12 6.67
C VAL A 55 -19.25 0.82 7.49
N GLN A 56 -19.13 2.13 7.73
CA GLN A 56 -20.17 2.94 8.38
C GLN A 56 -21.47 2.94 7.56
N GLY A 57 -21.37 3.11 6.24
CA GLY A 57 -22.52 3.04 5.35
C GLY A 57 -23.18 1.65 5.36
N GLN A 58 -22.38 0.58 5.37
CA GLN A 58 -22.88 -0.79 5.47
C GLN A 58 -23.54 -1.08 6.83
N THR A 59 -22.95 -0.55 7.90
CA THR A 59 -23.49 -0.63 9.27
C THR A 59 -24.84 0.06 9.36
N GLN A 60 -24.98 1.24 8.75
CA GLN A 60 -26.25 1.96 8.69
C GLN A 60 -27.28 1.22 7.84
N ALA A 61 -26.90 0.65 6.69
CA ALA A 61 -27.81 -0.15 5.86
C ALA A 61 -28.38 -1.33 6.65
N TYR A 62 -27.52 -2.09 7.33
CA TYR A 62 -27.96 -3.20 8.18
C TYR A 62 -28.88 -2.74 9.32
N GLN A 63 -28.60 -1.60 9.96
CA GLN A 63 -29.44 -1.05 11.01
C GLN A 63 -30.84 -0.69 10.49
N LEU A 64 -30.94 -0.14 9.27
CA LEU A 64 -32.23 0.20 8.65
C LEU A 64 -33.06 -1.06 8.36
N GLU A 65 -32.42 -2.16 7.97
CA GLU A 65 -33.12 -3.41 7.60
C GLU A 65 -33.46 -4.28 8.82
N ASN A 66 -32.58 -4.34 9.81
CA ASN A 66 -32.69 -5.27 10.95
C ASN A 66 -33.01 -4.59 12.28
N ASN A 67 -33.13 -3.25 12.31
CA ASN A 67 -33.35 -2.45 13.52
C ASN A 67 -32.36 -2.76 14.66
N LYS A 68 -31.15 -3.22 14.31
CA LYS A 68 -30.13 -3.68 15.25
C LYS A 68 -28.76 -3.17 14.82
N VAL A 69 -27.93 -2.75 15.77
CA VAL A 69 -26.52 -2.44 15.53
C VAL A 69 -25.77 -3.74 15.22
N PRO A 70 -25.19 -3.89 14.01
CA PRO A 70 -24.46 -5.09 13.65
C PRO A 70 -23.08 -5.11 14.32
N SER A 71 -22.60 -6.31 14.61
CA SER A 71 -21.18 -6.58 14.80
C SER A 71 -20.48 -6.72 13.44
N LEU A 72 -19.14 -6.66 13.44
CA LEU A 72 -18.35 -6.91 12.22
C LEU A 72 -18.69 -8.28 11.58
N GLN A 73 -19.02 -9.28 12.41
CA GLN A 73 -19.39 -10.62 11.97
C GLN A 73 -20.79 -10.67 11.36
N ASP A 74 -21.72 -9.85 11.85
CA ASP A 74 -23.07 -9.74 11.27
C ASP A 74 -23.00 -9.13 9.87
N LEU A 75 -22.11 -8.16 9.64
CA LEU A 75 -21.88 -7.57 8.31
C LEU A 75 -21.27 -8.57 7.32
N LEU A 76 -20.40 -9.46 7.79
CA LEU A 76 -19.80 -10.51 6.96
C LEU A 76 -20.80 -11.62 6.64
N THR A 77 -21.59 -12.02 7.63
CA THR A 77 -22.60 -13.08 7.47
C THR A 77 -23.78 -12.59 6.64
N GLY A 78 -24.15 -11.31 6.79
CA GLY A 78 -25.18 -10.65 6.00
C GLY A 78 -24.75 -10.25 4.59
N GLY A 79 -23.48 -10.49 4.20
CA GLY A 79 -22.97 -10.19 2.86
C GLY A 79 -22.70 -8.70 2.57
N TYR A 80 -22.79 -7.83 3.57
CA TYR A 80 -22.47 -6.40 3.46
C TYR A 80 -20.97 -6.14 3.38
N LEU A 81 -20.15 -7.08 3.87
CA LEU A 81 -18.69 -7.08 3.74
C LEU A 81 -18.22 -8.42 3.17
N LYS A 82 -17.19 -8.38 2.31
CA LYS A 82 -16.52 -9.60 1.84
C LYS A 82 -15.53 -10.09 2.90
N GLY A 83 -15.36 -11.42 3.01
CA GLY A 83 -14.51 -12.07 4.02
C GLY A 83 -13.07 -11.58 4.13
N GLU A 84 -12.54 -11.00 3.07
CA GLU A 84 -11.18 -10.47 2.97
C GLU A 84 -11.06 -9.01 3.45
N GLN A 85 -12.19 -8.29 3.54
CA GLN A 85 -12.27 -6.88 3.93
C GLN A 85 -12.45 -6.72 5.44
N LYS A 86 -11.51 -7.26 6.23
CA LYS A 86 -11.55 -7.19 7.70
C LYS A 86 -10.58 -6.16 8.30
N LYS A 87 -9.58 -5.75 7.52
CA LYS A 87 -8.45 -4.95 8.00
C LYS A 87 -8.29 -3.71 7.15
N CYS A 88 -7.88 -2.63 7.79
CA CYS A 88 -7.49 -1.44 7.07
C CYS A 88 -6.16 -1.64 6.34
N PRO A 89 -5.89 -0.86 5.26
CA PRO A 89 -4.63 -0.89 4.53
C PRO A 89 -3.41 -0.52 5.39
N ASN A 90 -3.62 0.19 6.50
CA ASN A 90 -2.59 0.52 7.48
C ASN A 90 -2.28 -0.62 8.47
N GLY A 91 -2.93 -1.78 8.34
CA GLY A 91 -2.73 -2.97 9.17
C GLY A 91 -3.55 -2.99 10.46
N LYS A 92 -4.28 -1.92 10.77
CA LYS A 92 -5.16 -1.86 11.93
C LYS A 92 -6.50 -2.55 11.67
N ASP A 93 -7.07 -3.07 12.74
CA ASP A 93 -8.44 -3.59 12.73
C ASP A 93 -9.43 -2.43 12.92
N VAL A 94 -10.69 -2.67 12.55
CA VAL A 94 -11.78 -1.70 12.68
C VAL A 94 -12.80 -2.23 13.67
N VAL A 95 -13.27 -1.37 14.57
CA VAL A 95 -14.22 -1.70 15.64
C VAL A 95 -15.51 -0.92 15.42
N ILE A 96 -16.65 -1.57 15.68
CA ILE A 96 -17.98 -0.95 15.68
C ILE A 96 -18.38 -0.76 17.14
N ASP A 97 -18.68 0.47 17.55
CA ASP A 97 -19.14 0.77 18.90
C ASP A 97 -20.63 0.44 19.11
N SER A 98 -21.10 0.55 20.35
CA SER A 98 -22.49 0.26 20.72
C SER A 98 -23.52 1.21 20.09
N SER A 99 -23.08 2.34 19.54
CA SER A 99 -23.90 3.27 18.77
C SER A 99 -23.85 3.02 17.26
N GLY A 100 -23.07 2.03 16.80
CA GLY A 100 -22.90 1.71 15.39
C GLY A 100 -21.96 2.66 14.65
N LYS A 101 -21.11 3.39 15.37
CA LYS A 101 -20.03 4.16 14.78
C LYS A 101 -18.80 3.27 14.61
N VAL A 102 -18.18 3.40 13.46
CA VAL A 102 -17.02 2.63 13.04
C VAL A 102 -15.74 3.44 13.33
N THR A 103 -14.78 2.85 14.03
CA THR A 103 -13.51 3.50 14.40
C THR A 103 -12.31 2.56 14.23
N GLU A 104 -11.11 3.11 14.00
CA GLU A 104 -9.88 2.33 14.05
C GLU A 104 -9.64 1.75 15.45
N ALA A 105 -9.15 0.50 15.52
CA ALA A 105 -8.61 -0.05 16.74
C ALA A 105 -7.35 0.72 17.16
N PRO A 106 -7.13 0.92 18.48
CA PRO A 106 -5.93 1.60 19.00
C PRO A 106 -4.64 0.86 18.65
#